data_AF-A0A7U4QJT1-F1
#
_entry.id   AF-A0A7U4QJT1-F1
#
_cell.length_a   1.000
_cell.length_b   1.000
_cell.length_c   1.000
_cell.angle_alpha   90.00
_cell.angle_beta   90.00
_cell.angle_gamma   90.00
#
_symmetry.space_group_name_H-M   'P 1'
#
loop_
_entity.id
_entity.type
_entity.pdbx_description
1 polymer ?
#
loop_
_entity_poly.entity_id
_entity_poly.type
_entity_poly.pdbx_seq_one_letter_code
_entity_poly.pdbx_strand_id
1 'polypeptide(L)'
;MKVKCPKCGFEDEGKFCSNCGAPLPQPNSSLEQKAPTAPPEALWVDRCPVCKSGKLLLITKKKFFGLVSAEKFECDSCGAIFRPKGDKYKLTKVTDTSNIIWQEYGNQLLTEREWKNIAYGGMSDAKQKEADMEYWMTQLKEGNIPIHMGGEAPILLKKKEELIFALPNIFLWEPRAVRRTIGGYGGPSFRVAKGVYFRVGGFRAKSESNEELRTIDQGSLTLTNKRLVFSGAKRTINIDLRKIVSVEPYSDGIAIRREGKEKTQYFTGIDQAKLTITVGERVYKEPFSGLILMYLIEGLIKKIE
;
A
#
# COMPACT_ATOMS: atom_id res chain seq x y z
N MET A 1 14.38 -20.69 1.66
CA MET A 1 15.58 -21.25 1.00
C MET A 1 16.73 -20.31 1.30
N LYS A 2 17.80 -20.77 1.95
CA LYS A 2 19.01 -19.96 2.15
C LYS A 2 19.71 -19.78 0.80
N VAL A 3 20.00 -18.54 0.44
CA VAL A 3 20.73 -18.19 -0.76
C VAL A 3 22.05 -17.55 -0.38
N LYS A 4 23.11 -17.89 -1.12
CA LYS A 4 24.46 -17.40 -0.85
C LYS A 4 24.62 -15.99 -1.42
N CYS A 5 25.05 -15.04 -0.61
CA CYS A 5 25.25 -13.66 -1.03
C CYS A 5 26.34 -13.58 -2.11
N PRO A 6 26.07 -12.97 -3.28
CA PRO A 6 27.04 -12.86 -4.36
C PRO A 6 28.19 -11.90 -4.01
N LYS A 7 27.99 -10.99 -3.05
CA LYS A 7 29.02 -10.01 -2.63
C LYS A 7 29.96 -10.55 -1.56
N CYS A 8 29.45 -11.24 -0.54
CA CYS A 8 30.25 -11.66 0.62
C CYS A 8 30.20 -13.16 0.94
N GLY A 9 29.45 -13.94 0.17
CA GLY A 9 29.36 -15.40 0.35
C GLY A 9 28.54 -15.87 1.55
N PHE A 10 27.95 -14.95 2.33
CA PHE A 10 27.13 -15.29 3.50
C PHE A 10 25.78 -15.89 3.08
N GLU A 11 25.37 -16.98 3.72
CA GLU A 11 24.08 -17.64 3.45
C GLU A 11 22.96 -17.02 4.28
N ASP A 12 21.91 -16.58 3.61
CA ASP A 12 20.83 -15.83 4.24
C ASP A 12 19.49 -16.08 3.51
N GLU A 13 18.38 -15.83 4.19
CA GLU A 13 17.00 -16.02 3.72
C GLU A 13 16.28 -14.68 3.44
N GLY A 14 16.93 -13.55 3.72
CA GLY A 14 16.37 -12.21 3.52
C GLY A 14 16.38 -11.71 2.07
N LYS A 15 15.71 -10.59 1.81
CA LYS A 15 15.83 -9.86 0.53
C LYS A 15 17.21 -9.22 0.36
N PHE A 16 17.87 -8.91 1.48
CA PHE A 16 19.22 -8.35 1.57
C PHE A 16 20.06 -9.18 2.54
N CYS A 17 21.36 -9.26 2.27
CA CYS A 17 22.31 -9.97 3.10
C CYS A 17 22.50 -9.26 4.44
N SER A 18 22.19 -9.94 5.54
CA SER A 18 22.32 -9.44 6.91
C SER A 18 23.77 -9.12 7.30
N ASN A 19 24.75 -9.65 6.57
CA ASN A 19 26.16 -9.40 6.84
C ASN A 19 26.70 -8.16 6.12
N CYS A 20 26.26 -7.86 4.89
CA CYS A 20 26.88 -6.79 4.08
C CYS A 20 25.88 -5.83 3.41
N GLY A 21 24.59 -6.03 3.62
CA GLY A 21 23.50 -5.22 3.05
C GLY A 21 23.26 -5.42 1.55
N ALA A 22 24.04 -6.26 0.86
CA ALA A 22 23.85 -6.48 -0.57
C ALA A 22 22.55 -7.23 -0.88
N PRO A 23 21.84 -6.91 -1.97
CA PRO A 23 20.65 -7.65 -2.38
C PRO A 23 20.99 -9.11 -2.66
N LEU A 24 20.16 -10.03 -2.15
CA LEU A 24 20.31 -11.45 -2.43
C LEU A 24 19.59 -11.81 -3.74
N PRO A 25 20.11 -12.77 -4.54
CA PRO A 25 19.44 -13.26 -5.73
C PRO A 25 18.05 -13.77 -5.36
N GLN A 26 17.03 -13.06 -5.82
CA GLN A 26 15.66 -13.54 -5.72
C GLN A 26 15.45 -14.53 -6.88
N PRO A 27 14.67 -15.60 -6.68
CA PRO A 27 14.26 -16.44 -7.80
C PRO A 27 13.72 -15.56 -8.92
N ASN A 28 14.35 -15.64 -10.10
CA ASN A 28 14.05 -14.81 -11.27
C ASN A 28 12.54 -14.69 -11.48
N SER A 29 12.01 -13.47 -11.37
CA SER A 29 10.66 -13.12 -11.81
C SER A 29 10.59 -12.83 -13.32
N SER A 30 11.68 -13.06 -14.05
CA SER A 30 11.71 -13.09 -15.51
C SER A 30 11.20 -14.42 -16.03
N LEU A 31 9.91 -14.66 -15.79
CA LEU A 31 9.10 -15.48 -16.64
C LEU A 31 7.82 -14.69 -16.86
N GLU A 32 7.57 -14.33 -18.12
CA GLU A 32 6.21 -14.15 -18.64
C GLU A 32 5.47 -15.49 -18.47
N GLN A 33 5.17 -15.87 -17.23
CA GLN A 33 4.18 -16.90 -16.97
C GLN A 33 2.85 -16.20 -17.19
N LYS A 34 2.19 -16.54 -18.29
CA LYS A 34 0.75 -16.38 -18.41
C LYS A 34 0.18 -16.83 -17.06
N ALA A 35 -0.36 -15.90 -16.28
CA ALA A 35 -0.86 -16.21 -14.94
C ALA A 35 -1.74 -17.47 -15.07
N PRO A 36 -1.55 -18.50 -14.22
CA PRO A 36 -2.36 -19.71 -14.32
C PRO A 36 -3.82 -19.30 -14.14
N THR A 37 -4.53 -19.26 -15.25
CA THR A 37 -5.89 -18.79 -15.35
C THR A 37 -6.76 -20.03 -15.33
N ALA A 38 -7.69 -20.07 -14.39
CA ALA A 38 -8.67 -21.14 -14.35
C ALA A 38 -9.38 -21.22 -15.72
N PRO A 39 -9.63 -22.41 -16.27
CA PRO A 39 -10.38 -22.55 -17.52
C PRO A 39 -11.70 -21.78 -17.43
N PRO A 40 -12.12 -21.05 -18.49
CA PRO A 40 -13.35 -20.25 -18.46
C PRO A 40 -14.57 -21.05 -17.97
N GLU A 41 -14.72 -22.27 -18.49
CA GLU A 41 -15.79 -23.23 -18.19
C GLU A 41 -15.73 -23.86 -16.78
N ALA A 42 -14.58 -23.83 -16.10
CA ALA A 42 -14.41 -24.54 -14.83
C ALA A 42 -15.28 -23.93 -13.71
N LEU A 43 -15.95 -24.76 -12.93
CA LEU A 43 -16.69 -24.33 -11.75
C LEU A 43 -15.74 -24.23 -10.54
N TRP A 44 -16.08 -23.40 -9.56
CA TRP A 44 -15.25 -23.25 -8.35
C TRP A 44 -15.15 -24.54 -7.52
N VAL A 45 -16.09 -25.46 -7.71
CA VAL A 45 -16.14 -26.77 -7.05
C VAL A 45 -15.30 -27.85 -7.74
N ASP A 46 -14.87 -27.63 -8.98
CA ASP A 46 -14.14 -28.63 -9.77
C ASP A 46 -12.71 -28.87 -9.27
N ARG A 47 -12.19 -27.94 -8.45
CA ARG A 47 -10.84 -27.99 -7.89
C ARG A 47 -10.82 -27.36 -6.52
N CYS A 48 -10.36 -28.11 -5.52
CA CYS A 48 -10.34 -27.68 -4.14
C CYS A 48 -9.32 -26.55 -3.92
N PRO A 49 -9.73 -25.40 -3.34
CA PRO A 49 -8.82 -24.31 -3.05
C PRO A 49 -7.68 -24.66 -2.09
N VAL A 50 -7.84 -25.69 -1.23
CA VAL A 50 -6.88 -26.05 -0.19
C VAL A 50 -5.81 -27.02 -0.69
N CYS A 51 -6.20 -28.16 -1.28
CA CYS A 51 -5.24 -29.16 -1.77
C CYS A 51 -4.89 -29.03 -3.26
N LYS A 52 -5.60 -28.18 -4.01
CA LYS A 52 -5.40 -27.95 -5.46
C LYS A 52 -5.58 -29.21 -6.33
N SER A 53 -6.18 -30.28 -5.82
CA SER A 53 -6.34 -31.55 -6.54
C SER A 53 -7.75 -32.12 -6.46
N GLY A 54 -8.32 -32.21 -5.25
CA GLY A 54 -9.64 -32.81 -5.02
C GLY A 54 -10.81 -31.97 -5.52
N LYS A 55 -12.01 -32.56 -5.56
CA LYS A 55 -13.26 -31.87 -5.92
C LYS A 55 -14.09 -31.57 -4.69
N LEU A 56 -14.91 -30.51 -4.75
CA LEU A 56 -15.82 -30.14 -3.69
C LEU A 56 -17.21 -30.76 -3.94
N LEU A 57 -17.62 -31.67 -3.05
CA LEU A 57 -18.91 -32.34 -3.13
C LEU A 57 -19.93 -31.64 -2.24
N LEU A 58 -21.12 -31.36 -2.78
CA LEU A 58 -22.24 -30.81 -2.02
C LEU A 58 -22.79 -31.89 -1.07
N ILE A 59 -22.81 -31.58 0.22
CA ILE A 59 -23.38 -32.42 1.27
C ILE A 59 -24.60 -31.70 1.86
N THR A 60 -25.77 -32.32 1.72
CA THR A 60 -27.03 -31.86 2.30
C THR A 60 -27.40 -32.74 3.50
N LYS A 61 -27.64 -32.13 4.67
CA LYS A 61 -28.23 -32.84 5.83
C LYS A 61 -29.70 -32.47 5.99
N LYS A 62 -30.61 -33.40 5.72
CA LYS A 62 -32.02 -33.24 6.08
C LYS A 62 -32.15 -33.16 7.60
N LYS A 63 -32.75 -32.08 8.12
CA LYS A 63 -33.21 -32.05 9.53
C LYS A 63 -34.62 -32.65 9.61
N PHE A 64 -34.91 -33.34 10.71
CA PHE A 64 -36.28 -33.74 11.05
C PHE A 64 -37.19 -32.49 11.14
N PHE A 65 -38.47 -32.62 10.75
CA PHE A 65 -39.49 -31.55 10.72
C PHE A 65 -39.39 -30.46 9.62
N GLY A 66 -38.97 -30.81 8.40
CA GLY A 66 -39.18 -29.94 7.23
C GLY A 66 -38.39 -28.62 7.20
N LEU A 67 -37.49 -28.40 8.15
CA LEU A 67 -36.57 -27.26 8.17
C LEU A 67 -35.36 -27.53 7.26
N VAL A 68 -35.01 -26.51 6.48
CA VAL A 68 -33.99 -26.52 5.42
C VAL A 68 -32.63 -27.06 5.91
N SER A 69 -32.04 -27.91 5.08
CA SER A 69 -30.75 -28.57 5.29
C SER A 69 -29.60 -27.57 5.36
N ALA A 70 -28.65 -27.79 6.29
CA ALA A 70 -27.38 -27.09 6.24
C ALA A 70 -26.57 -27.64 5.06
N GLU A 71 -26.45 -26.86 4.00
CA GLU A 71 -25.59 -27.14 2.85
C GLU A 71 -24.13 -26.88 3.22
N LYS A 72 -23.26 -27.79 2.83
CA LYS A 72 -21.81 -27.59 2.90
C LYS A 72 -21.16 -28.26 1.70
N PHE A 73 -20.00 -27.75 1.32
CA PHE A 73 -19.15 -28.37 0.32
C PHE A 73 -17.95 -28.99 1.04
N GLU A 74 -17.65 -30.25 0.76
CA GLU A 74 -16.55 -30.98 1.37
C GLU A 74 -15.62 -31.54 0.30
N CYS A 75 -14.32 -31.31 0.47
CA CYS A 75 -13.31 -31.83 -0.44
C CYS A 75 -13.16 -33.34 -0.28
N ASP A 76 -13.28 -34.08 -1.38
CA ASP A 76 -13.13 -35.55 -1.44
C ASP A 76 -11.71 -36.05 -1.10
N SER A 77 -10.71 -35.17 -1.18
CA SER A 77 -9.29 -35.54 -1.04
C SER A 77 -8.69 -35.08 0.28
N CYS A 78 -8.93 -33.83 0.70
CA CYS A 78 -8.30 -33.28 1.92
C CYS A 78 -9.28 -33.00 3.07
N GLY A 79 -10.59 -33.19 2.85
CA GLY A 79 -11.62 -32.97 3.88
C GLY A 79 -11.89 -31.50 4.23
N ALA A 80 -11.39 -30.54 3.42
CA ALA A 80 -11.70 -29.13 3.63
C ALA A 80 -13.22 -28.87 3.50
N ILE A 81 -13.78 -28.06 4.40
CA ILE A 81 -15.23 -27.75 4.43
C ILE A 81 -15.47 -26.27 4.15
N PHE A 82 -16.25 -26.02 3.11
CA PHE A 82 -16.77 -24.71 2.74
C PHE A 82 -18.25 -24.63 3.06
N ARG A 83 -18.69 -23.53 3.68
CA ARG A 83 -20.10 -23.30 4.02
C ARG A 83 -20.64 -22.08 3.28
N PRO A 84 -21.80 -22.19 2.60
CA PRO A 84 -22.43 -21.07 1.95
C PRO A 84 -22.95 -20.05 2.97
N LYS A 85 -22.91 -18.77 2.61
CA LYS A 85 -23.53 -17.65 3.31
C LYS A 85 -23.86 -16.56 2.29
N GLY A 86 -25.12 -16.54 1.83
CA GLY A 86 -25.53 -15.73 0.69
C GLY A 86 -24.90 -16.26 -0.60
N ASP A 87 -24.33 -15.36 -1.41
CA ASP A 87 -23.60 -15.61 -2.66
C ASP A 87 -22.12 -15.98 -2.44
N LYS A 88 -21.70 -16.17 -1.19
CA LYS A 88 -20.31 -16.38 -0.79
C LYS A 88 -20.13 -17.66 0.00
N TYR A 89 -18.89 -18.11 0.09
CA TYR A 89 -18.50 -19.33 0.78
C TYR A 89 -17.38 -19.06 1.76
N LYS A 90 -17.49 -19.70 2.93
CA LYS A 90 -16.52 -19.61 4.02
C LYS A 90 -15.79 -20.93 4.16
N LEU A 91 -14.46 -20.92 4.05
CA LEU A 91 -13.63 -22.05 4.48
C LEU A 91 -13.70 -22.12 6.01
N THR A 92 -14.25 -23.21 6.54
CA THR A 92 -14.55 -23.36 7.98
C THR A 92 -13.85 -24.53 8.65
N LYS A 93 -13.30 -25.47 7.88
CA LYS A 93 -12.52 -26.59 8.40
C LYS A 93 -11.48 -27.01 7.38
N VAL A 94 -10.29 -27.35 7.87
CA VAL A 94 -9.24 -28.08 7.15
C VAL A 94 -8.68 -29.14 8.11
N THR A 95 -8.09 -30.20 7.58
CA THR A 95 -7.41 -31.23 8.38
C THR A 95 -6.05 -30.70 8.88
N ASP A 96 -5.30 -30.06 7.99
CA ASP A 96 -4.03 -29.41 8.30
C ASP A 96 -4.23 -27.90 8.45
N THR A 97 -4.24 -27.40 9.69
CA THR A 97 -4.37 -25.97 9.98
C THR A 97 -3.10 -25.18 9.69
N SER A 98 -1.96 -25.81 9.43
CA SER A 98 -0.75 -25.09 9.01
C SER A 98 -0.79 -24.72 7.52
N ASN A 99 -1.74 -25.27 6.77
CA ASN A 99 -1.93 -24.98 5.35
C ASN A 99 -2.10 -23.47 5.09
N ILE A 100 -1.36 -22.94 4.12
CA ILE A 100 -1.33 -21.50 3.82
C ILE A 100 -2.70 -20.95 3.43
N ILE A 101 -3.54 -21.73 2.75
CA ILE A 101 -4.88 -21.28 2.34
C ILE A 101 -5.79 -21.12 3.55
N TRP A 102 -5.64 -21.98 4.57
CA TRP A 102 -6.33 -21.80 5.84
C TRP A 102 -5.81 -20.60 6.62
N GLN A 103 -4.49 -20.42 6.69
CA GLN A 103 -3.89 -19.28 7.39
C GLN A 103 -4.28 -17.94 6.76
N GLU A 104 -4.34 -17.88 5.43
CA GLU A 104 -4.65 -16.64 4.70
C GLU A 104 -6.15 -16.36 4.58
N TYR A 105 -6.96 -17.38 4.28
CA TYR A 105 -8.38 -17.22 3.88
C TYR A 105 -9.35 -17.92 4.84
N GLY A 106 -8.85 -18.63 5.85
CA GLY A 106 -9.67 -19.28 6.86
C GLY A 106 -10.65 -18.29 7.46
N ASN A 107 -11.91 -18.71 7.53
CA ASN A 107 -13.01 -17.91 8.03
C ASN A 107 -13.41 -16.64 7.24
N GLN A 108 -12.81 -16.37 6.10
CA GLN A 108 -13.21 -15.25 5.24
C GLN A 108 -14.41 -15.65 4.34
N LEU A 109 -15.20 -14.65 3.94
CA LEU A 109 -16.31 -14.82 3.01
C LEU A 109 -15.86 -14.38 1.62
N LEU A 110 -15.62 -15.34 0.74
CA LEU A 110 -15.18 -15.09 -0.63
C LEU A 110 -16.21 -15.59 -1.64
N THR A 111 -16.24 -14.97 -2.80
CA THR A 111 -17.10 -15.35 -3.92
C THR A 111 -16.64 -16.65 -4.58
N GLU A 112 -17.51 -17.26 -5.40
CA GLU A 112 -17.16 -18.42 -6.23
C GLU A 112 -15.96 -18.14 -7.13
N ARG A 113 -15.93 -16.97 -7.77
CA ARG A 113 -14.82 -16.54 -8.63
C ARG A 113 -13.50 -16.48 -7.88
N GLU A 114 -13.50 -15.95 -6.65
CA GLU A 114 -12.29 -15.86 -5.83
C GLU A 114 -11.81 -17.24 -5.39
N TRP A 115 -12.71 -18.13 -4.94
CA TRP A 115 -12.32 -19.50 -4.60
C TRP A 115 -11.81 -20.27 -5.81
N LYS A 116 -12.43 -20.10 -6.99
CA LYS A 116 -11.92 -20.62 -8.27
C LYS A 116 -10.53 -20.08 -8.53
N ASN A 117 -10.31 -18.77 -8.43
CA ASN A 117 -8.99 -18.18 -8.66
C ASN A 117 -7.93 -18.79 -7.72
N ILE A 118 -8.26 -18.89 -6.43
CA ILE A 118 -7.38 -19.51 -5.43
C ILE A 118 -7.10 -20.97 -5.79
N ALA A 119 -8.08 -21.76 -6.20
CA ALA A 119 -7.90 -23.17 -6.57
C ALA A 119 -6.92 -23.39 -7.75
N TYR A 120 -6.76 -22.40 -8.62
CA TYR A 120 -5.84 -22.44 -9.76
C TYR A 120 -4.54 -21.66 -9.53
N GLY A 121 -4.25 -21.26 -8.28
CA GLY A 121 -2.97 -20.65 -7.90
C GLY A 121 -2.99 -19.11 -7.85
N GLY A 122 -4.14 -18.49 -8.10
CA GLY A 122 -4.36 -17.07 -7.87
C GLY A 122 -4.70 -16.74 -6.41
N MET A 123 -5.23 -15.54 -6.20
CA MET A 123 -5.56 -14.99 -4.88
C MET A 123 -6.99 -14.42 -4.86
N SER A 124 -7.52 -14.14 -3.67
CA SER A 124 -8.72 -13.28 -3.55
C SER A 124 -8.46 -11.89 -4.13
N ASP A 125 -9.51 -11.14 -4.49
CA ASP A 125 -9.33 -9.79 -5.03
C ASP A 125 -8.62 -8.86 -4.04
N ALA A 126 -8.97 -8.98 -2.76
CA ALA A 126 -8.38 -8.18 -1.69
C ALA A 126 -6.87 -8.46 -1.55
N LYS A 127 -6.48 -9.74 -1.63
CA LYS A 127 -5.07 -10.15 -1.60
C LYS A 127 -4.30 -9.76 -2.86
N GLN A 128 -4.93 -9.88 -4.03
CA GLN A 128 -4.32 -9.41 -5.27
C GLN A 128 -4.06 -7.91 -5.21
N LYS A 129 -5.02 -7.12 -4.72
CA LYS A 129 -4.84 -5.68 -4.52
C LYS A 129 -3.71 -5.38 -3.53
N GLU A 130 -3.63 -6.11 -2.42
CA GLU A 130 -2.54 -5.96 -1.42
C GLU A 130 -1.15 -6.15 -2.08
N ALA A 131 -0.99 -7.25 -2.83
CA ALA A 131 0.26 -7.57 -3.52
C ALA A 131 0.60 -6.55 -4.63
N ASP A 132 -0.39 -6.13 -5.41
CA ASP A 132 -0.20 -5.14 -6.48
C ASP A 132 0.21 -3.78 -5.92
N MET A 133 -0.38 -3.34 -4.80
CA MET A 133 0.01 -2.10 -4.14
C MET A 133 1.41 -2.19 -3.55
N GLU A 134 1.79 -3.31 -2.92
CA GLU A 134 3.16 -3.51 -2.41
C GLU A 134 4.19 -3.44 -3.55
N TYR A 135 3.92 -4.13 -4.66
CA TYR A 135 4.76 -4.10 -5.85
C TYR A 135 4.88 -2.67 -6.40
N TRP A 136 3.74 -2.01 -6.64
CA TRP A 136 3.70 -0.67 -7.21
C TRP A 136 4.41 0.36 -6.33
N MET A 137 4.21 0.31 -5.00
CA MET A 137 4.89 1.19 -4.05
C MET A 137 6.41 0.97 -4.04
N THR A 138 6.86 -0.28 -4.16
CA THR A 138 8.27 -0.61 -4.30
C THR A 138 8.85 -0.01 -5.58
N GLN A 139 8.19 -0.24 -6.72
CA GLN A 139 8.64 0.31 -8.00
C GLN A 139 8.62 1.84 -8.03
N LEU A 140 7.66 2.48 -7.35
CA LEU A 140 7.59 3.92 -7.19
C LEU A 140 8.81 4.46 -6.42
N LYS A 141 9.13 3.83 -5.27
CA LYS A 141 10.29 4.18 -4.44
C LYS A 141 11.62 3.96 -5.14
N GLU A 142 11.72 2.97 -6.03
CA GLU A 142 12.90 2.77 -6.88
C GLU A 142 12.96 3.74 -8.08
N GLY A 143 11.91 4.55 -8.28
CA GLY A 143 11.82 5.48 -9.39
C GLY A 143 11.51 4.81 -10.73
N ASN A 144 11.19 3.51 -10.76
CA ASN A 144 10.95 2.77 -12.01
C ASN A 144 9.62 3.11 -12.68
N ILE A 145 8.69 3.74 -11.95
CA ILE A 145 7.39 4.15 -12.47
C ILE A 145 7.42 5.65 -12.79
N PRO A 146 7.16 6.06 -14.03
CA PRO A 146 6.88 7.45 -14.33
C PRO A 146 5.49 7.81 -13.80
N ILE A 147 5.41 8.74 -12.86
CA ILE A 147 4.14 9.35 -12.46
C ILE A 147 4.05 10.72 -13.11
N HIS A 148 3.00 10.93 -13.90
CA HIS A 148 2.59 12.24 -14.35
C HIS A 148 1.10 12.39 -14.05
N MET A 149 0.77 13.15 -13.01
CA MET A 149 -0.58 13.65 -12.83
C MET A 149 -0.65 14.93 -13.64
N GLY A 150 -1.22 14.82 -14.85
CA GLY A 150 -1.29 15.92 -15.80
C GLY A 150 -1.85 17.22 -15.21
N GLY A 151 -1.63 18.33 -15.90
CA GLY A 151 -2.03 19.67 -15.48
C GLY A 151 -1.09 20.71 -16.04
N GLU A 152 -1.46 21.97 -15.91
CA GLU A 152 -0.57 23.08 -16.24
C GLU A 152 0.33 23.39 -15.04
N ALA A 153 1.62 23.64 -15.27
CA ALA A 153 2.52 24.04 -14.21
C ALA A 153 2.19 25.48 -13.79
N PRO A 154 1.77 25.74 -12.54
CA PRO A 154 1.54 27.11 -12.05
C PRO A 154 2.86 27.84 -11.76
N ILE A 155 3.98 27.33 -12.26
CA ILE A 155 5.34 27.82 -12.04
C ILE A 155 6.12 27.75 -13.35
N LEU A 156 7.13 28.62 -13.48
CA LEU A 156 8.08 28.57 -14.59
C LEU A 156 9.07 27.40 -14.39
N LEU A 157 9.04 26.46 -15.33
CA LEU A 157 9.98 25.34 -15.38
C LEU A 157 11.35 25.79 -15.90
N LYS A 158 12.41 25.30 -15.26
CA LYS A 158 13.79 25.54 -15.69
C LYS A 158 14.19 24.57 -16.81
N LYS A 159 15.36 24.80 -17.42
CA LYS A 159 15.92 23.90 -18.43
C LYS A 159 15.99 22.45 -17.90
N LYS A 160 15.48 21.49 -18.67
CA LYS A 160 15.38 20.06 -18.29
C LYS A 160 14.59 19.81 -17.00
N GLU A 161 13.68 20.70 -16.63
CA GLU A 161 12.75 20.50 -15.52
C GLU A 161 11.40 20.06 -16.07
N GLU A 162 10.87 18.96 -15.53
CA GLU A 162 9.62 18.34 -15.99
C GLU A 162 8.61 18.32 -14.84
N LEU A 163 7.37 18.65 -15.18
CA LEU A 163 6.25 18.60 -14.24
C LEU A 163 5.86 17.14 -13.93
N ILE A 164 5.76 16.82 -12.65
CA ILE A 164 5.27 15.53 -12.15
C ILE A 164 3.80 15.67 -11.75
N PHE A 165 3.47 16.69 -10.96
CA PHE A 165 2.09 17.07 -10.66
C PHE A 165 1.98 18.54 -10.22
N ALA A 166 0.76 19.09 -10.31
CA ALA A 166 0.37 20.31 -9.62
C ALA A 166 -0.99 20.11 -8.92
N LEU A 167 -1.02 20.19 -7.59
CA LEU A 167 -2.21 20.03 -6.78
C LEU A 167 -2.68 21.39 -6.24
N PRO A 168 -3.90 21.85 -6.54
CA PRO A 168 -4.45 23.08 -5.97
C PRO A 168 -4.92 22.88 -4.52
N ASN A 169 -5.35 23.95 -3.85
CA ASN A 169 -6.01 23.91 -2.53
C ASN A 169 -5.23 23.21 -1.40
N ILE A 170 -3.90 23.17 -1.48
CA ILE A 170 -3.04 22.59 -0.46
C ILE A 170 -2.80 23.63 0.65
N PHE A 171 -2.87 23.17 1.91
CA PHE A 171 -2.59 24.00 3.07
C PHE A 171 -1.13 23.83 3.51
N LEU A 172 -0.46 24.96 3.69
CA LEU A 172 0.88 25.04 4.29
C LEU A 172 0.77 25.32 5.78
N TRP A 173 1.42 24.51 6.60
CA TRP A 173 1.55 24.73 8.05
C TRP A 173 3.01 24.79 8.49
N GLU A 174 3.27 25.57 9.53
CA GLU A 174 4.57 25.63 10.22
C GLU A 174 4.38 25.78 11.73
N PRO A 175 5.27 25.21 12.56
CA PRO A 175 5.30 25.46 13.99
C PRO A 175 5.58 26.93 14.32
N ARG A 176 4.77 27.50 15.22
CA ARG A 176 4.91 28.86 15.74
C ARG A 176 4.90 28.83 17.27
N ALA A 177 5.95 29.39 17.87
CA ALA A 177 6.00 29.63 19.30
C ALA A 177 4.81 30.51 19.72
N VAL A 178 4.04 30.04 20.71
CA VAL A 178 3.01 30.84 21.37
C VAL A 178 3.47 31.23 22.76
N ARG A 179 3.40 32.52 23.07
CA ARG A 179 3.62 33.02 24.43
C ARG A 179 2.34 32.80 25.23
N ARG A 180 2.19 31.62 25.86
CA ARG A 180 1.18 31.41 26.90
C ARG A 180 1.88 31.35 28.26
N THR A 181 1.67 32.38 29.08
CA THR A 181 1.92 32.31 30.52
C THR A 181 0.64 31.78 31.15
N ILE A 182 0.73 30.65 31.86
CA ILE A 182 -0.21 29.98 32.78
C ILE A 182 -0.31 28.48 32.42
N GLY A 183 -0.15 27.65 33.47
CA GLY A 183 0.23 26.24 33.39
C GLY A 183 -0.82 25.26 32.89
N GLY A 184 -0.31 24.07 32.54
CA GLY A 184 -1.07 22.84 32.39
C GLY A 184 -1.60 22.56 30.98
N TYR A 185 -1.28 21.36 30.51
CA TYR A 185 -1.92 20.56 29.45
C TYR A 185 -1.54 20.75 27.97
N GLY A 186 -1.03 19.64 27.41
CA GLY A 186 -1.54 18.97 26.20
C GLY A 186 -1.37 19.70 24.86
N GLY A 187 -0.29 19.40 24.15
CA GLY A 187 -0.14 19.78 22.74
C GLY A 187 -1.19 19.13 21.82
N PRO A 188 -1.47 19.72 20.65
CA PRO A 188 -2.46 19.17 19.72
C PRO A 188 -2.00 17.82 19.15
N SER A 189 -2.87 16.82 19.26
CA SER A 189 -2.71 15.51 18.62
C SER A 189 -3.60 15.46 17.38
N PHE A 190 -3.00 15.26 16.21
CA PHE A 190 -3.75 15.05 14.97
C PHE A 190 -3.93 13.55 14.76
N ARG A 191 -5.16 13.07 14.98
CA ARG A 191 -5.57 11.70 14.64
C ARG A 191 -6.20 11.73 13.25
N VAL A 192 -5.40 11.48 12.22
CA VAL A 192 -5.90 11.34 10.85
C VAL A 192 -6.46 9.91 10.71
N ALA A 193 -7.75 9.79 10.42
CA ALA A 193 -8.58 8.62 10.74
C ALA A 193 -8.30 7.34 9.90
N LYS A 194 -9.06 6.28 10.25
CA LYS A 194 -9.00 4.86 9.84
C LYS A 194 -8.78 4.60 8.35
N GLY A 195 -7.87 3.66 8.07
CA GLY A 195 -7.84 2.91 6.80
C GLY A 195 -6.52 2.96 6.07
N VAL A 196 -5.45 2.42 6.67
CA VAL A 196 -4.28 1.95 5.93
C VAL A 196 -4.06 0.51 6.37
N TYR A 197 -4.58 -0.45 5.59
CA TYR A 197 -4.15 -1.83 5.74
C TYR A 197 -2.77 -1.95 5.11
N PHE A 198 -1.73 -1.68 5.89
CA PHE A 198 -0.45 -2.37 5.80
C PHE A 198 0.15 -2.38 7.21
N ARG A 199 0.22 -3.58 7.81
CA ARG A 199 0.66 -3.77 9.19
C ARG A 199 2.16 -3.51 9.30
N VAL A 200 2.58 -2.51 10.08
CA VAL A 200 3.88 -2.51 10.80
C VAL A 200 3.68 -1.77 12.13
N GLY A 201 4.33 -2.28 13.19
CA GLY A 201 4.04 -2.04 14.61
C GLY A 201 3.90 -0.58 15.06
N GLY A 202 3.12 -0.42 16.13
CA GLY A 202 2.79 0.88 16.72
C GLY A 202 3.99 1.57 17.34
N PHE A 203 4.40 2.70 16.75
CA PHE A 203 5.22 3.70 17.41
C PHE A 203 4.29 4.79 17.97
N ARG A 204 4.24 4.92 19.30
CA ARG A 204 3.59 6.04 19.99
C ARG A 204 4.62 7.15 20.13
N ALA A 205 4.51 8.21 19.33
CA ALA A 205 5.33 9.41 19.50
C ALA A 205 4.91 10.14 20.78
N LYS A 206 5.84 10.25 21.74
CA LYS A 206 5.73 11.07 22.94
C LYS A 206 6.04 12.52 22.54
N SER A 207 5.11 13.44 22.81
CA SER A 207 5.20 14.86 22.43
C SER A 207 6.14 15.64 23.36
N GLU A 208 7.04 16.46 22.80
CA GLU A 208 7.80 17.49 23.52
C GLU A 208 7.53 18.91 22.97
N SER A 209 7.11 19.80 23.88
CA SER A 209 7.24 21.28 23.95
C SER A 209 6.53 22.26 22.97
N ASN A 210 5.71 23.13 23.58
CA ASN A 210 5.46 24.59 23.39
C ASN A 210 5.30 25.27 22.01
N GLU A 211 5.29 24.57 20.88
CA GLU A 211 4.93 25.18 19.59
C GLU A 211 3.50 24.79 19.15
N GLU A 212 2.71 25.76 18.69
CA GLU A 212 1.42 25.52 18.06
C GLU A 212 1.59 25.47 16.54
N LEU A 213 1.02 24.45 15.88
CA LEU A 213 0.92 24.41 14.42
C LEU A 213 -0.12 25.43 13.95
N ARG A 214 0.24 26.25 12.96
CA ARG A 214 -0.68 27.22 12.35
C ARG A 214 -0.66 27.13 10.83
N THR A 215 -1.83 27.27 10.22
CA THR A 215 -1.95 27.44 8.78
C THR A 215 -1.33 28.77 8.41
N ILE A 216 -0.32 28.72 7.54
CA ILE A 216 0.40 29.91 7.08
C ILE A 216 -0.21 30.43 5.79
N ASP A 217 -0.61 29.53 4.90
CA ASP A 217 -1.14 29.87 3.58
C ASP A 217 -1.91 28.69 2.98
N GLN A 218 -2.67 28.97 1.92
CA GLN A 218 -3.31 27.97 1.06
C GLN A 218 -2.94 28.27 -0.39
N GLY A 219 -2.64 27.23 -1.17
CA GLY A 219 -2.11 27.41 -2.51
C GLY A 219 -1.97 26.13 -3.31
N SER A 220 -1.10 26.17 -4.32
CA SER A 220 -0.79 25.01 -5.15
C SER A 220 0.53 24.38 -4.73
N LEU A 221 0.56 23.05 -4.59
CA LEU A 221 1.76 22.25 -4.41
C LEU A 221 2.14 21.61 -5.74
N THR A 222 3.31 21.97 -6.27
CA THR A 222 3.84 21.49 -7.54
C THR A 222 5.09 20.66 -7.30
N LEU A 223 5.12 19.42 -7.80
CA LEU A 223 6.31 18.59 -7.81
C LEU A 223 6.87 18.52 -9.23
N THR A 224 8.17 18.72 -9.35
CA THR A 224 8.94 18.50 -10.58
C THR A 224 9.99 17.42 -10.34
N ASN A 225 10.67 17.00 -11.41
CA ASN A 225 11.85 16.12 -11.29
C ASN A 225 13.06 16.78 -10.56
N LYS A 226 12.96 18.03 -10.11
CA LYS A 226 14.06 18.76 -9.44
C LYS A 226 13.69 19.38 -8.10
N ARG A 227 12.44 19.81 -7.92
CA ARG A 227 12.01 20.54 -6.73
C ARG A 227 10.53 20.35 -6.42
N LEU A 228 10.21 20.49 -5.15
CA LEU A 228 8.86 20.70 -4.66
C LEU A 228 8.65 22.20 -4.44
N VAL A 229 7.60 22.75 -5.04
CA VAL A 229 7.26 24.16 -4.96
C VAL A 229 5.85 24.34 -4.44
N PHE A 230 5.71 25.09 -3.35
CA PHE A 230 4.42 25.58 -2.90
C PHE A 230 4.26 27.04 -3.33
N SER A 231 3.15 27.35 -3.97
CA SER A 231 2.77 28.69 -4.43
C SER A 231 1.41 29.04 -3.84
N GLY A 232 1.42 29.77 -2.72
CA GLY A 232 0.22 30.36 -2.10
C GLY A 232 0.15 31.86 -2.31
N ALA A 233 -0.93 32.48 -1.82
CA ALA A 233 -1.17 33.91 -1.97
C ALA A 233 -0.16 34.78 -1.20
N LYS A 234 0.41 34.26 -0.10
CA LYS A 234 1.29 34.99 0.83
C LYS A 234 2.70 34.44 0.88
N ARG A 235 2.89 33.17 0.51
CA ARG A 235 4.15 32.45 0.64
C ARG A 235 4.43 31.60 -0.60
N THR A 236 5.68 31.66 -1.02
CA THR A 236 6.25 30.73 -1.98
C THR A 236 7.37 29.96 -1.30
N ILE A 237 7.31 28.64 -1.35
CA ILE A 237 8.38 27.76 -0.84
C ILE A 237 8.91 26.98 -2.02
N ASN A 238 10.23 26.99 -2.18
CA ASN A 238 10.92 26.21 -3.19
C ASN A 238 11.94 25.32 -2.49
N ILE A 239 11.77 24.01 -2.63
CA ILE A 239 12.59 22.97 -2.00
C ILE A 239 13.23 22.14 -3.12
N ASP A 240 14.54 22.31 -3.34
CA ASP A 240 15.32 21.37 -4.16
C ASP A 240 15.23 19.98 -3.53
N LEU A 241 14.90 18.96 -4.33
CA LEU A 241 14.71 17.60 -3.80
C LEU A 241 15.97 17.08 -3.11
N ARG A 242 17.17 17.49 -3.56
CA ARG A 242 18.45 17.09 -2.96
C ARG A 242 18.69 17.66 -1.56
N LYS A 243 17.96 18.72 -1.18
CA LYS A 243 18.07 19.35 0.14
C LYS A 243 17.06 18.80 1.15
N ILE A 244 16.23 17.84 0.75
CA ILE A 244 15.28 17.20 1.66
C ILE A 244 16.05 16.25 2.57
N VAL A 245 15.94 16.47 3.87
CA VAL A 245 16.61 15.66 4.90
C VAL A 245 15.70 14.52 5.37
N SER A 246 14.40 14.80 5.50
CA SER A 246 13.40 13.77 5.79
C SER A 246 12.01 14.18 5.33
N VAL A 247 11.22 13.17 4.97
CA VAL A 247 9.80 13.29 4.65
C VAL A 247 9.05 12.37 5.61
N GLU A 248 8.04 12.88 6.29
CA GLU A 248 7.17 12.12 7.17
C GLU A 248 5.75 12.10 6.57
N PRO A 249 5.20 10.91 6.24
CA PRO A 249 3.94 10.80 5.52
C PRO A 249 2.72 10.78 6.46
N TYR A 250 1.63 11.41 6.03
CA TYR A 250 0.30 11.32 6.62
C TYR A 250 -0.71 10.88 5.55
N SER A 251 -1.93 10.51 5.93
CA SER A 251 -2.93 10.07 4.94
C SER A 251 -3.35 11.19 4.01
N ASP A 252 -3.31 12.44 4.48
CA ASP A 252 -3.77 13.66 3.79
C ASP A 252 -2.62 14.63 3.44
N GLY A 253 -1.37 14.27 3.69
CA GLY A 253 -0.26 15.22 3.59
C GLY A 253 1.13 14.65 3.87
N ILE A 254 2.12 15.53 3.87
CA ILE A 254 3.50 15.22 4.27
C ILE A 254 4.07 16.34 5.14
N ALA A 255 4.99 15.99 6.03
CA ALA A 255 5.90 16.93 6.68
C ALA A 255 7.31 16.80 6.08
N ILE A 256 7.91 17.92 5.73
CA ILE A 256 9.27 18.00 5.16
C ILE A 256 10.18 18.75 6.11
N ARG A 257 11.35 18.15 6.37
CA ARG A 257 12.53 18.82 6.94
C ARG A 257 13.61 18.92 5.86
N ARG A 258 14.27 20.07 5.76
CA ARG A 258 15.25 20.36 4.71
C ARG A 258 16.45 21.12 5.25
N GLU A 259 17.56 21.06 4.52
CA GLU A 259 18.76 21.83 4.83
C GLU A 259 18.49 23.34 4.86
N GLY A 260 19.17 24.04 5.77
CA GLY A 260 19.07 25.50 5.89
C GLY A 260 17.73 26.02 6.40
N LYS A 261 16.88 25.14 6.95
CA LYS A 261 15.64 25.54 7.63
C LYS A 261 15.35 24.65 8.85
N GLU A 262 15.29 25.29 10.02
CA GLU A 262 15.01 24.59 11.28
C GLU A 262 13.57 24.11 11.39
N LYS A 263 12.60 24.88 10.87
CA LYS A 263 11.18 24.60 11.00
C LYS A 263 10.67 23.60 9.97
N THR A 264 10.07 22.52 10.46
CA THR A 264 9.30 21.56 9.64
C THR A 264 8.16 22.25 8.91
N GLN A 265 7.96 21.89 7.65
CA GLN A 265 6.89 22.41 6.80
C GLN A 265 5.91 21.29 6.49
N TYR A 266 4.62 21.53 6.72
CA TYR A 266 3.56 20.55 6.47
C TYR A 266 2.74 20.98 5.27
N PHE A 267 2.47 20.04 4.37
CA PHE A 267 1.60 20.22 3.20
C PHE A 267 0.46 19.22 3.29
N THR A 268 -0.77 19.71 3.43
CA THR A 268 -1.97 18.89 3.71
C THR A 268 -3.10 19.17 2.73
N GLY A 269 -4.03 18.23 2.58
CA GLY A 269 -5.10 18.24 1.58
C GLY A 269 -4.73 17.58 0.25
N ILE A 270 -3.68 16.75 0.20
CA ILE A 270 -3.27 16.08 -1.05
C ILE A 270 -4.19 14.90 -1.43
N ASP A 271 -4.89 14.32 -0.44
CA ASP A 271 -5.80 13.19 -0.58
C ASP A 271 -7.10 13.51 -1.35
N GLN A 272 -7.39 14.79 -1.57
CA GLN A 272 -8.43 15.23 -2.48
C GLN A 272 -8.14 14.80 -3.94
N ALA A 273 -6.86 14.62 -4.28
CA ALA A 273 -6.46 14.07 -5.57
C ALA A 273 -6.55 12.55 -5.56
N LYS A 274 -6.92 11.97 -6.70
CA LYS A 274 -6.96 10.52 -6.90
C LYS A 274 -5.92 10.11 -7.92
N LEU A 275 -5.18 9.06 -7.59
CA LEU A 275 -4.23 8.43 -8.49
C LEU A 275 -4.87 7.19 -9.12
N THR A 276 -4.65 7.03 -10.42
CA THR A 276 -4.93 5.78 -11.12
C THR A 276 -3.65 4.95 -11.13
N ILE A 277 -3.70 3.79 -10.47
CA ILE A 277 -2.59 2.85 -10.36
C ILE A 277 -2.88 1.67 -11.27
N THR A 278 -1.94 1.34 -12.15
CA THR A 278 -2.07 0.22 -13.08
C THR A 278 -0.99 -0.82 -12.80
N VAL A 279 -1.39 -2.08 -12.62
CA VAL A 279 -0.48 -3.23 -12.46
C VAL A 279 -0.94 -4.33 -13.41
N GLY A 280 -0.18 -4.54 -14.49
CA GLY A 280 -0.65 -5.35 -15.62
C GLY A 280 -1.92 -4.76 -16.23
N GLU A 281 -2.98 -5.57 -16.34
CA GLU A 281 -4.30 -5.13 -16.83
C GLU A 281 -5.22 -4.60 -15.72
N ARG A 282 -4.78 -4.64 -14.45
CA ARG A 282 -5.60 -4.25 -13.31
C ARG A 282 -5.43 -2.78 -12.99
N VAL A 283 -6.55 -2.09 -12.76
CA VAL A 283 -6.61 -0.65 -12.52
C VAL A 283 -7.24 -0.38 -11.16
N TYR A 284 -6.52 0.38 -10.32
CA TYR A 284 -6.95 0.80 -9.00
C TYR A 284 -7.06 2.33 -8.95
N LYS A 285 -8.07 2.85 -8.26
CA LYS A 285 -8.23 4.29 -8.00
C LYS A 285 -8.05 4.53 -6.51
N GLU A 286 -6.96 5.15 -6.12
CA GLU A 286 -6.61 5.39 -4.73
C GLU A 286 -6.48 6.90 -4.44
N PRO A 287 -6.82 7.37 -3.23
CA PRO A 287 -6.46 8.71 -2.78
C PRO A 287 -4.94 8.91 -2.84
N PHE A 288 -4.51 10.11 -3.24
CA PHE A 288 -3.09 10.44 -3.28
C PHE A 288 -2.59 10.75 -1.86
N SER A 289 -2.10 9.72 -1.19
CA SER A 289 -1.63 9.80 0.20
C SER A 289 -0.20 10.32 0.33
N GLY A 290 0.17 10.75 1.54
CA GLY A 290 1.52 11.17 1.86
C GLY A 290 2.57 10.08 1.68
N LEU A 291 2.20 8.81 1.87
CA LEU A 291 3.12 7.69 1.65
C LEU A 291 3.47 7.55 0.18
N ILE A 292 2.49 7.71 -0.71
CA ILE A 292 2.72 7.73 -2.17
C ILE A 292 3.63 8.90 -2.53
N LEU A 293 3.32 10.10 -2.02
CA LEU A 293 4.14 11.28 -2.29
C LEU A 293 5.58 11.13 -1.78
N MET A 294 5.77 10.55 -0.60
CA MET A 294 7.08 10.27 -0.04
C MET A 294 7.89 9.33 -0.95
N TYR A 295 7.33 8.19 -1.35
CA TYR A 295 8.04 7.25 -2.23
C TYR A 295 8.28 7.83 -3.62
N LEU A 296 7.37 8.65 -4.14
CA LEU A 296 7.60 9.39 -5.38
C LEU A 296 8.79 10.35 -5.25
N ILE A 297 8.90 11.10 -4.16
CA ILE A 297 10.05 11.98 -3.90
C ILE A 297 11.34 11.17 -3.78
N GLU A 298 11.34 10.06 -3.04
CA GLU A 298 12.51 9.18 -2.92
C GLU A 298 12.97 8.63 -4.27
N GLY A 299 12.03 8.13 -5.09
CA GLY A 299 12.32 7.62 -6.43
C GLY A 299 12.84 8.69 -7.38
N LEU A 300 12.36 9.94 -7.25
CA LEU A 300 12.89 11.08 -7.99
C LEU A 300 14.31 11.43 -7.55
N ILE A 301 14.60 11.45 -6.24
CA ILE A 301 15.94 11.74 -5.71
C ILE A 301 16.95 10.71 -6.22
N LYS A 302 16.61 9.42 -6.19
CA LYS A 302 17.46 8.34 -6.73
C LYS A 302 17.81 8.50 -8.22
N LYS A 303 16.96 9.19 -8.99
CA LYS A 303 17.20 9.47 -10.41
C LYS A 303 18.03 10.72 -10.67
N ILE A 304 18.25 11.55 -9.65
CA ILE A 304 19.09 12.76 -9.76
C ILE A 304 20.56 12.41 -9.53
N GLU A 305 20.82 11.38 -8.71
CA GLU A 305 22.15 10.80 -8.46
C GLU A 305 22.66 9.98 -9.65
#